data_AF-A0A9E4BW60-F1
#
_entry.id   AF-A0A9E4BW60-F1
#
_cell.length_a   1.000
_cell.length_b   1.000
_cell.length_c   1.000
_cell.angle_alpha   90.00
_cell.angle_beta   90.00
_cell.angle_gamma   90.00
#
_symmetry.space_group_name_H-M   'P 1'
#
loop_
_entity.id
_entity.type
_entity.pdbx_description
1 polymer ?
#
loop_
_entity_poly.entity_id
_entity_poly.type
_entity_poly.pdbx_seq_one_letter_code
_entity_poly.pdbx_strand_id
1 'polypeptide(L)'
;MEAPASVTISRLIQNAYSSFALLAGMQLGVFTSLADGPMHARQVAEKIRVSTERLSPLLYALAATGLLSVEDNRFVNGIEAQRYLVESSPDYVGNLHHLLSDLWSATLRTADSIRLGQPQAEHSFADMPSGQLFAFLRGLHDEALAAGRQSVM
;
A
#
# COMPACT_ATOMS: atom_id res chain seq x y z
N MET A 1 33.50 11.22 23.83
CA MET A 1 33.22 10.49 22.58
C MET A 1 31.72 10.49 22.43
N GLU A 2 31.20 11.21 21.45
CA GLU A 2 29.75 11.35 21.23
C GLU A 2 29.18 10.03 20.68
N ALA A 3 28.03 9.59 21.19
CA ALA A 3 27.42 8.35 20.73
C ALA A 3 26.96 8.50 19.26
N PRO A 4 27.11 7.46 18.42
CA PRO A 4 26.68 7.53 17.03
C PRO A 4 25.17 7.75 16.93
N ALA A 5 24.74 8.65 16.04
CA ALA A 5 23.33 8.94 15.81
C ALA A 5 22.59 7.72 15.20
N SER A 6 21.35 7.48 15.64
CA SER A 6 20.53 6.31 15.25
C SER A 6 19.87 6.42 13.86
N VAL A 7 20.48 7.14 12.92
CA VAL A 7 19.89 7.53 11.62
C VAL A 7 19.29 6.34 10.87
N THR A 8 20.03 5.24 10.77
CA THR A 8 19.57 4.03 10.07
C THR A 8 18.36 3.39 10.77
N ILE A 9 18.38 3.30 12.10
CA ILE A 9 17.29 2.70 12.89
C ILE A 9 16.02 3.53 12.72
N SER A 10 16.12 4.85 12.88
CA SER A 10 15.00 5.76 12.72
C SER A 10 14.40 5.68 11.31
N ARG A 11 15.23 5.67 10.26
CA ARG A 11 14.76 5.51 8.88
C ARG A 11 14.00 4.20 8.66
N LEU A 12 14.52 3.08 9.17
CA LEU A 12 13.85 1.77 9.01
C LEU A 12 12.52 1.71 9.76
N ILE A 13 12.43 2.29 10.95
CA ILE A 13 11.17 2.40 11.70
C ILE A 13 10.15 3.24 10.91
N GLN A 14 10.58 4.39 10.38
CA GLN A 14 9.67 5.29 9.66
C GLN A 14 9.17 4.72 8.34
N ASN A 15 10.04 4.02 7.59
CA ASN A 15 9.68 3.42 6.31
C ASN A 15 8.51 2.43 6.40
N ALA A 16 8.36 1.72 7.53
CA ALA A 16 7.26 0.77 7.71
C ALA A 16 5.88 1.47 7.69
N TYR A 17 5.78 2.69 8.25
CA TYR A 17 4.51 3.41 8.33
C TYR A 17 3.99 3.84 6.96
N SER A 18 4.87 4.21 6.03
CA SER A 18 4.49 4.54 4.65
C SER A 18 3.88 3.32 3.93
N SER A 19 4.45 2.14 4.11
CA SER A 19 3.91 0.89 3.57
C SER A 19 2.54 0.55 4.16
N PHE A 20 2.36 0.73 5.47
CA PHE A 20 1.06 0.52 6.12
C PHE A 20 0.01 1.57 5.72
N ALA A 21 0.42 2.82 5.47
CA ALA A 21 -0.46 3.85 4.95
C ALA A 21 -0.98 3.50 3.55
N LEU A 22 -0.10 3.02 2.65
CA LEU A 22 -0.50 2.50 1.34
C LEU A 22 -1.54 1.39 1.50
N LEU A 23 -1.29 0.39 2.37
CA LEU A 23 -2.23 -0.70 2.61
C LEU A 23 -3.61 -0.21 3.00
N ALA A 24 -3.66 0.65 4.00
CA ALA A 24 -4.91 1.18 4.54
C ALA A 24 -5.64 2.02 3.48
N GLY A 25 -4.91 2.82 2.69
CA GLY A 25 -5.45 3.60 1.59
C GLY A 25 -6.10 2.72 0.51
N MET A 26 -5.46 1.60 0.15
CA MET A 26 -6.01 0.61 -0.79
C MET A 26 -7.26 -0.06 -0.21
N GLN A 27 -7.19 -0.57 1.03
CA GLN A 27 -8.30 -1.27 1.70
C GLN A 27 -9.54 -0.37 1.88
N LEU A 28 -9.33 0.91 2.16
CA LEU A 28 -10.42 1.87 2.34
C LEU A 28 -10.95 2.47 1.03
N GLY A 29 -10.32 2.18 -0.11
CA GLY A 29 -10.70 2.75 -1.40
C GLY A 29 -10.46 4.26 -1.51
N VAL A 30 -9.45 4.79 -0.81
CA VAL A 30 -9.14 6.24 -0.78
C VAL A 30 -8.88 6.76 -2.19
N PHE A 31 -8.01 6.08 -2.95
CA PHE A 31 -7.59 6.53 -4.27
C PHE A 31 -8.75 6.52 -5.28
N THR A 32 -9.57 5.46 -5.27
CA THR A 32 -10.80 5.38 -6.09
C THR A 32 -11.78 6.50 -5.75
N SER A 33 -11.90 6.89 -4.47
CA SER A 33 -12.81 7.97 -4.08
C SER A 33 -12.41 9.35 -4.64
N LEU A 34 -11.11 9.53 -4.92
CA LEU A 34 -10.48 10.73 -5.48
C LEU A 34 -10.33 10.68 -7.01
N ALA A 35 -10.81 9.61 -7.67
CA ALA A 35 -10.60 9.37 -9.10
C ALA A 35 -11.11 10.51 -10.00
N ASP A 36 -12.22 11.14 -9.60
CA ASP A 36 -12.88 12.21 -10.36
C ASP A 36 -12.36 13.61 -10.02
N GLY A 37 -11.36 13.72 -9.13
CA GLY A 37 -10.67 14.97 -8.83
C GLY A 37 -10.58 15.35 -7.34
N PRO A 38 -10.11 16.58 -7.05
CA PRO A 38 -9.74 17.02 -5.70
C PRO A 38 -10.91 17.06 -4.70
N MET A 39 -10.72 16.49 -3.51
CA MET A 39 -11.73 16.48 -2.44
C MET A 39 -11.17 16.90 -1.07
N HIS A 40 -12.00 17.56 -0.26
CA HIS A 40 -11.68 17.78 1.16
C HIS A 40 -11.71 16.46 1.93
N ALA A 41 -10.93 16.34 3.00
CA ALA A 41 -10.91 15.15 3.87
C ALA A 41 -12.32 14.72 4.32
N ARG A 42 -13.21 15.68 4.61
CA ARG A 42 -14.61 15.40 4.97
C ARG A 42 -15.34 14.64 3.87
N GLN A 43 -15.21 15.10 2.63
CA GLN A 43 -15.92 14.51 1.50
C GLN A 43 -15.38 13.11 1.16
N VAL A 44 -14.05 12.91 1.29
CA VAL A 44 -13.44 11.58 1.17
C VAL A 44 -13.99 10.64 2.24
N ALA A 45 -14.00 11.09 3.50
CA ALA A 45 -14.51 10.32 4.63
C ALA A 45 -16.00 9.96 4.49
N GLU A 46 -16.82 10.89 3.97
CA GLU A 46 -18.23 10.64 3.64
C GLU A 46 -18.39 9.57 2.56
N LYS A 47 -17.62 9.66 1.46
CA LYS A 47 -17.65 8.67 0.37
C LYS A 47 -17.31 7.26 0.86
N ILE A 48 -16.28 7.12 1.69
CA ILE A 48 -15.82 5.81 2.19
C ILE A 48 -16.42 5.42 3.55
N ARG A 49 -17.35 6.23 4.08
CA ARG A 49 -18.13 5.98 5.31
C ARG A 49 -17.29 5.80 6.59
N VAL A 50 -16.33 6.70 6.80
CA VAL A 50 -15.48 6.72 8.02
C VAL A 50 -15.51 8.09 8.69
N SER A 51 -14.95 8.18 9.90
CA SER A 51 -14.75 9.46 10.58
C SER A 51 -13.68 10.29 9.87
N THR A 52 -13.99 11.56 9.57
CA THR A 52 -13.01 12.52 9.03
C THR A 52 -11.79 12.69 9.93
N GLU A 53 -11.99 12.75 11.25
CA GLU A 53 -10.90 12.91 12.22
C GLU A 53 -9.93 11.73 12.17
N ARG A 54 -10.46 10.52 12.02
CA ARG A 54 -9.65 9.29 11.96
C ARG A 54 -8.98 9.10 10.61
N LEU A 55 -9.61 9.56 9.53
CA LEU A 55 -9.07 9.45 8.18
C LEU A 55 -7.98 10.49 7.89
N SER A 56 -8.08 11.70 8.44
CA SER A 56 -7.20 12.82 8.10
C SER A 56 -5.70 12.50 8.27
N PRO A 57 -5.24 11.86 9.37
CA PRO A 57 -3.84 11.47 9.50
C PRO A 57 -3.35 10.54 8.39
N LEU A 58 -4.21 9.60 7.95
CA LEU A 58 -3.89 8.70 6.85
C LEU A 58 -3.73 9.47 5.53
N LEU A 59 -4.61 10.42 5.23
CA LEU A 59 -4.51 11.23 4.01
C LEU A 59 -3.21 12.04 3.97
N TYR A 60 -2.79 12.62 5.10
CA TYR A 60 -1.51 13.32 5.18
C TYR A 60 -0.31 12.38 5.12
N ALA A 61 -0.39 11.18 5.70
CA ALA A 61 0.66 10.17 5.55
C ALA A 61 0.83 9.75 4.08
N LEU A 62 -0.28 9.54 3.36
CA LEU A 62 -0.27 9.26 1.92
C LEU A 62 0.19 10.45 1.07
N ALA A 63 -0.06 11.68 1.51
CA ALA A 63 0.49 12.86 0.86
C ALA A 63 2.01 12.95 1.05
N ALA A 64 2.53 12.58 2.22
CA ALA A 64 3.96 12.56 2.49
C ALA A 64 4.74 11.53 1.66
N THR A 65 4.06 10.51 1.12
CA THR A 65 4.67 9.54 0.18
C THR A 65 4.60 9.99 -1.28
N GLY A 66 3.86 11.06 -1.60
CA GLY A 66 3.59 11.51 -2.97
C GLY A 66 2.49 10.73 -3.69
N LEU A 67 1.86 9.74 -3.03
CA LEU A 67 0.69 9.05 -3.58
C LEU A 67 -0.55 9.94 -3.62
N LEU A 68 -0.64 10.87 -2.67
CA LEU A 68 -1.55 12.00 -2.73
C LEU A 68 -0.78 13.31 -2.80
N SER A 69 -1.45 14.36 -3.23
CA SER A 69 -1.00 15.76 -3.12
C SER A 69 -2.08 16.59 -2.43
N VAL A 70 -1.68 17.70 -1.82
CA VAL A 70 -2.60 18.65 -1.17
C VAL A 70 -2.58 19.97 -1.94
N GLU A 71 -3.71 20.32 -2.52
CA GLU A 71 -3.92 21.54 -3.31
C GLU A 71 -5.13 22.29 -2.73
N ASP A 72 -4.94 23.54 -2.30
CA ASP A 72 -6.02 24.35 -1.71
C ASP A 72 -6.84 23.62 -0.64
N ASN A 73 -6.15 22.91 0.25
CA ASN A 73 -6.72 22.08 1.33
C ASN A 73 -7.58 20.89 0.85
N ARG A 74 -7.43 20.50 -0.42
CA ARG A 74 -8.04 19.30 -1.02
C ARG A 74 -6.98 18.27 -1.32
N PHE A 75 -7.35 17.01 -1.18
CA PHE A 75 -6.50 15.88 -1.53
C PHE A 75 -6.75 15.48 -2.98
N VAL A 76 -5.67 15.19 -3.69
CA VAL A 76 -5.65 14.80 -5.11
C VAL A 76 -4.79 13.55 -5.24
N ASN A 77 -5.16 12.62 -6.11
CA ASN A 77 -4.26 11.52 -6.44
C ASN A 77 -3.01 12.05 -7.15
N GLY A 78 -1.84 11.55 -6.73
CA GLY A 78 -0.63 11.66 -7.53
C GLY A 78 -0.77 10.87 -8.84
N ILE A 79 0.11 11.16 -9.82
CA ILE A 79 0.06 10.53 -11.15
C ILE A 79 0.09 9.00 -11.06
N GLU A 80 0.95 8.46 -10.20
CA GLU A 80 1.08 7.01 -9.98
C GLU A 80 -0.18 6.42 -9.35
N ALA A 81 -0.70 7.04 -8.28
CA ALA A 81 -1.89 6.57 -7.60
C ALA A 81 -3.14 6.63 -8.50
N GLN A 82 -3.28 7.69 -9.31
CA GLN A 82 -4.38 7.82 -10.27
C GLN A 82 -4.35 6.70 -11.31
N ARG A 83 -3.16 6.28 -11.74
CA ARG A 83 -3.00 5.25 -12.76
C ARG A 83 -3.15 3.84 -12.22
N TYR A 84 -2.56 3.54 -11.07
CA TYR A 84 -2.42 2.16 -10.59
C TYR A 84 -3.33 1.82 -9.40
N LEU A 85 -3.85 2.81 -8.66
CA LEU A 85 -4.61 2.57 -7.43
C LEU A 85 -6.10 2.96 -7.53
N VAL A 86 -6.55 3.44 -8.69
CA VAL A 86 -7.96 3.69 -8.98
C VAL A 86 -8.58 2.43 -9.61
N GLU A 87 -9.65 1.93 -9.01
CA GLU A 87 -10.28 0.65 -9.40
C GLU A 87 -10.80 0.61 -10.84
N SER A 88 -11.23 1.75 -11.40
CA SER A 88 -11.68 1.85 -12.79
C SER A 88 -10.54 1.88 -13.81
N SER A 89 -9.28 1.96 -13.37
CA SER A 89 -8.12 1.97 -14.27
C SER A 89 -7.87 0.59 -14.88
N PRO A 90 -7.53 0.49 -16.18
CA PRO A 90 -7.10 -0.78 -16.77
C PRO A 90 -5.80 -1.32 -16.16
N ASP A 91 -4.96 -0.43 -15.59
CA ASP A 91 -3.69 -0.77 -14.95
C ASP A 91 -3.85 -0.97 -13.42
N TYR A 92 -5.08 -1.18 -12.92
CA TYR A 92 -5.35 -1.24 -11.48
C TYR A 92 -4.65 -2.41 -10.77
N VAL A 93 -3.77 -2.09 -9.82
CA VAL A 93 -3.06 -3.04 -8.94
C VAL A 93 -3.55 -3.02 -7.50
N GLY A 94 -4.57 -2.20 -7.17
CA GLY A 94 -5.06 -2.06 -5.80
C GLY A 94 -5.65 -3.33 -5.18
N ASN A 95 -6.01 -4.33 -6.00
CA ASN A 95 -6.41 -5.66 -5.51
C ASN A 95 -5.29 -6.41 -4.78
N LEU A 96 -4.03 -5.99 -4.92
CA LEU A 96 -2.88 -6.59 -4.24
C LEU A 96 -2.95 -6.46 -2.71
N HIS A 97 -3.79 -5.56 -2.17
CA HIS A 97 -3.88 -5.32 -0.72
C HIS A 97 -4.21 -6.57 0.11
N HIS A 98 -5.00 -7.51 -0.43
CA HIS A 98 -5.29 -8.78 0.25
C HIS A 98 -4.01 -9.60 0.47
N LEU A 99 -3.23 -9.78 -0.60
CA LEU A 99 -1.95 -10.47 -0.52
C LEU A 99 -0.97 -9.74 0.41
N LEU A 100 -0.84 -8.41 0.27
CA LEU A 100 0.06 -7.62 1.12
C LEU A 100 -0.27 -7.78 2.60
N SER A 101 -1.57 -7.78 2.94
CA SER A 101 -2.03 -8.02 4.31
C SER A 101 -1.55 -9.38 4.84
N ASP A 102 -1.68 -10.43 4.05
CA ASP A 102 -1.27 -11.79 4.45
C ASP A 102 0.26 -11.91 4.56
N LEU A 103 0.99 -11.44 3.54
CA LEU A 103 2.45 -11.51 3.50
C LEU A 103 3.10 -10.68 4.60
N TRP A 104 2.61 -9.46 4.86
CA TRP A 104 3.15 -8.65 5.95
C TRP A 104 2.77 -9.21 7.32
N SER A 105 1.57 -9.77 7.48
CA SER A 105 1.22 -10.48 8.72
C SER A 105 2.16 -11.65 8.99
N ALA A 106 2.53 -12.41 7.95
CA ALA A 106 3.53 -13.46 8.06
C ALA A 106 4.93 -12.92 8.36
N THR A 107 5.32 -11.81 7.72
CA THR A 107 6.62 -11.14 7.92
C THR A 107 6.78 -10.63 9.36
N LEU A 108 5.70 -10.16 10.00
CA LEU A 108 5.73 -9.77 11.41
C LEU A 108 6.08 -10.94 12.35
N ARG A 109 5.96 -12.20 11.89
CA ARG A 109 6.29 -13.42 12.65
C ARG A 109 7.66 -14.01 12.32
N THR A 110 8.52 -13.29 11.59
CA THR A 110 9.85 -13.79 11.20
C THR A 110 10.71 -14.18 12.41
N ALA A 111 10.73 -13.38 13.48
CA ALA A 111 11.53 -13.69 14.67
C ALA A 111 11.10 -14.99 15.35
N ASP A 112 9.79 -15.22 15.47
CA ASP A 112 9.25 -16.45 16.06
C ASP A 112 9.52 -17.67 15.16
N SER A 113 9.40 -17.49 13.84
CA SER A 113 9.73 -18.54 12.87
C SER A 113 11.18 -19.00 12.98
N ILE A 114 12.12 -18.06 13.18
CA ILE A 114 13.53 -18.37 13.39
C ILE A 114 13.73 -19.09 14.73
N ARG A 115 13.14 -18.58 15.83
CA ARG A 115 13.30 -19.19 17.16
C ARG A 115 12.80 -20.63 17.22
N LEU A 116 11.69 -20.91 16.55
CA LEU A 116 11.04 -22.23 16.56
C LEU A 116 11.53 -23.15 15.44
N GLY A 117 12.36 -22.65 14.51
CA GLY A 117 12.89 -23.42 13.40
C GLY A 117 11.85 -23.86 12.36
N GLN A 118 10.67 -23.25 12.36
CA GLN A 118 9.56 -23.59 11.45
C GLN A 118 8.69 -22.36 11.17
N PRO A 119 8.04 -22.26 9.99
CA PRO A 119 7.14 -21.15 9.67
C PRO A 119 6.06 -20.95 10.74
N GLN A 120 5.87 -19.71 11.20
CA GLN A 120 4.82 -19.36 12.16
C GLN A 120 3.58 -18.74 11.51
N ALA A 121 3.64 -18.44 10.22
CA ALA A 121 2.49 -18.16 9.38
C ALA A 121 2.70 -18.92 8.08
N GLU A 122 1.76 -19.81 7.75
CA GLU A 122 1.70 -20.43 6.43
C GLU A 122 0.78 -19.60 5.55
N HIS A 123 1.29 -19.09 4.43
CA HIS A 123 0.48 -18.61 3.33
C HIS A 123 0.43 -19.72 2.28
N SER A 124 -0.68 -20.45 2.23
CA SER A 124 -0.88 -21.53 1.26
C SER A 124 -1.45 -20.96 -0.03
N PHE A 125 -0.60 -20.85 -1.06
CA PHE A 125 -1.06 -20.52 -2.42
C PHE A 125 -1.96 -21.61 -3.01
N ALA A 126 -1.90 -22.84 -2.48
CA ALA A 126 -2.69 -23.97 -2.96
C ALA A 126 -4.18 -23.84 -2.60
N ASP A 127 -4.49 -23.16 -1.50
CA ASP A 127 -5.87 -22.96 -1.03
C ASP A 127 -6.49 -21.65 -1.56
N MET A 128 -5.73 -20.87 -2.34
CA MET A 128 -6.20 -19.61 -2.91
C MET A 128 -7.23 -19.88 -4.03
N PRO A 129 -8.43 -19.27 -4.00
CA PRO A 129 -9.39 -19.37 -5.08
C PRO A 129 -8.78 -18.94 -6.42
N SER A 130 -9.06 -19.66 -7.51
CA SER A 130 -8.39 -19.43 -8.81
C SER A 130 -8.49 -17.98 -9.29
N GLY A 131 -9.60 -17.28 -9.04
CA GLY A 131 -9.75 -15.87 -9.38
C GLY A 131 -8.78 -14.94 -8.64
N GLN A 132 -8.54 -15.20 -7.34
CA GLN A 132 -7.54 -14.46 -6.55
C GLN A 132 -6.12 -14.82 -6.98
N LEU A 133 -5.86 -16.09 -7.30
CA LEU A 133 -4.56 -16.53 -7.81
C LEU A 133 -4.22 -15.86 -9.16
N PHE A 134 -5.19 -15.74 -10.06
CA PHE A 134 -4.98 -15.03 -11.35
C PHE A 134 -4.79 -13.52 -11.16
N ALA A 135 -5.53 -12.89 -10.26
CA ALA A 135 -5.30 -11.47 -9.93
C ALA A 135 -3.91 -11.25 -9.33
N PHE A 136 -3.47 -12.16 -8.45
CA PHE A 136 -2.11 -12.18 -7.90
C PHE A 136 -1.04 -12.33 -8.98
N LEU A 137 -1.13 -13.36 -9.83
CA LEU A 137 -0.17 -13.59 -10.91
C LEU A 137 -0.15 -12.43 -11.90
N ARG A 138 -1.29 -11.78 -12.17
CA ARG A 138 -1.36 -10.61 -13.06
C ARG A 138 -0.69 -9.38 -12.43
N GLY A 139 -0.90 -9.14 -11.13
CA GLY A 139 -0.19 -8.08 -10.40
C GLY A 139 1.34 -8.27 -10.41
N LEU A 140 1.81 -9.53 -10.30
CA LEU A 140 3.23 -9.86 -10.45
C LEU A 140 3.72 -9.82 -11.91
N HIS A 141 2.83 -10.03 -12.88
CA HIS A 141 3.19 -10.05 -14.31
C HIS A 141 3.63 -8.67 -14.81
N ASP A 142 2.99 -7.60 -14.34
CA ASP A 142 3.36 -6.24 -14.73
C ASP A 142 4.73 -5.84 -14.17
N GLU A 143 5.04 -6.23 -12.92
CA GLU A 143 6.38 -6.09 -12.33
C GLU A 143 7.43 -6.95 -13.06
N ALA A 144 7.11 -8.20 -13.38
CA ALA A 144 8.01 -9.11 -14.10
C ALA A 144 8.33 -8.60 -15.52
N LEU A 145 7.34 -8.05 -16.24
CA LEU A 145 7.54 -7.43 -17.55
C LEU A 145 8.28 -6.09 -17.46
N ALA A 146 8.04 -5.28 -16.44
CA ALA A 146 8.79 -4.05 -16.19
C ALA A 146 10.28 -4.33 -15.91
N ALA A 147 10.57 -5.30 -15.04
CA ALA A 147 11.93 -5.75 -14.73
C ALA A 147 12.65 -6.36 -15.96
N GLY A 148 11.91 -7.12 -16.79
CA GLY A 148 12.44 -7.66 -18.04
C GLY A 148 12.80 -6.58 -19.06
N ARG A 149 11.98 -5.53 -19.18
CA ARG A 149 12.25 -4.39 -20.08
C ARG A 149 13.46 -3.56 -19.64
N GLN A 150 13.73 -3.47 -18.34
CA GLN A 150 14.92 -2.80 -17.79
C GLN A 150 16.21 -3.62 -17.94
N SER A 151 16.12 -4.93 -18.17
CA SER A 151 17.28 -5.82 -18.31
C SER A 151 17.80 -5.94 -19.76
N VAL A 152 17.07 -5.37 -20.74
CA VAL A 152 17.41 -5.40 -22.18
C VAL A 152 17.88 -4.02 -22.67
N MET A 153 18.08 -3.05 -21.77
CA MET A 153 18.70 -1.74 -22.04
C MET A 153 20.03 -1.63 -21.31
#